data_AF-A0A4T2GY53-F1
#
_entry.id   AF-A0A4T2GY53-F1
#
_cell.length_a   1.000
_cell.length_b   1.000
_cell.length_c   1.000
_cell.angle_alpha   90.00
_cell.angle_beta   90.00
_cell.angle_gamma   90.00
#
_symmetry.space_group_name_H-M   'P 1'
#
loop_
_entity.id
_entity.type
_entity.pdbx_description
1 polymer ?
#
loop_
_entity_poly.entity_id
_entity_poly.type
_entity_poly.pdbx_seq_one_letter_code
_entity_poly.pdbx_strand_id
1 'polypeptide(L)'
;MEFKLFDDYITLQALLKTTGILHSGGAIKGFLEENTILFNGEDEKRRGKKIRIGDVITLPDHNTNITIVAPSAEEIQQHQEYQAEKERVAAIVKKLNQENKKNKKQVKTPKKATKKTERKPVRFPGM
;
A
#
# COMPACT_ATOMS: atom_id res chain seq x y z
N MET A 1 -0.84 -4.81 -22.15
CA MET A 1 -0.19 -3.89 -21.20
C MET A 1 0.78 -4.69 -20.35
N GLU A 2 1.92 -4.10 -19.98
CA GLU A 2 2.90 -4.74 -19.10
C GLU A 2 2.76 -4.19 -17.68
N PHE A 3 2.84 -5.08 -16.70
CA PHE A 3 2.84 -4.74 -15.28
C PHE A 3 4.15 -5.18 -14.64
N LYS A 4 4.92 -4.21 -14.14
CA LYS A 4 6.19 -4.47 -13.45
C LYS A 4 5.92 -4.89 -12.00
N LEU A 5 6.29 -6.12 -11.68
CA LEU A 5 6.11 -6.68 -10.34
C LEU A 5 7.42 -6.64 -9.54
N PHE A 6 7.49 -5.76 -8.54
CA PHE A 6 8.66 -5.60 -7.67
C PHE A 6 8.66 -6.57 -6.47
N ASP A 7 7.48 -7.05 -6.06
CA ASP A 7 7.30 -7.99 -4.96
C ASP A 7 7.37 -9.46 -5.44
N ASP A 8 7.46 -10.43 -4.53
CA ASP A 8 7.48 -11.86 -4.87
C ASP A 8 6.23 -12.34 -5.62
N TYR A 9 5.08 -11.74 -5.31
CA TYR A 9 3.80 -12.02 -5.95
C TYR A 9 2.84 -10.84 -5.79
N ILE A 10 1.89 -10.74 -6.72
CA ILE A 10 0.72 -9.87 -6.59
C ILE A 10 -0.55 -10.71 -6.54
N THR A 11 -1.57 -10.25 -5.83
CA THR A 11 -2.89 -10.92 -5.88
C THR A 11 -3.71 -10.38 -7.05
N LEU A 12 -4.59 -11.21 -7.62
CA LEU A 12 -5.49 -10.77 -8.68
C LEU A 12 -6.25 -9.47 -8.29
N GLN A 13 -6.71 -9.39 -7.04
CA GLN A 13 -7.32 -8.17 -6.50
C GLN A 13 -6.41 -6.95 -6.55
N ALA A 14 -5.17 -7.08 -6.08
CA ALA A 14 -4.22 -5.97 -6.06
C ALA A 14 -3.86 -5.54 -7.49
N LEU A 15 -3.73 -6.50 -8.42
CA LEU A 15 -3.48 -6.21 -9.82
C LEU A 15 -4.61 -5.39 -10.43
N LEU A 16 -5.86 -5.87 -10.33
CA LEU A 16 -7.04 -5.16 -10.86
C LEU A 16 -7.22 -3.76 -10.27
N LYS A 17 -6.82 -3.58 -9.00
CA LYS A 17 -6.83 -2.27 -8.36
C LYS A 17 -5.74 -1.35 -8.92
N THR A 18 -4.54 -1.88 -9.12
CA THR A 18 -3.38 -1.09 -9.56
C THR A 18 -3.50 -0.72 -11.04
N THR A 19 -4.10 -1.58 -11.85
CA THR A 19 -4.41 -1.28 -13.26
C THR A 19 -5.60 -0.34 -13.43
N GLY A 20 -6.27 0.05 -12.34
CA GLY A 20 -7.40 1.00 -12.37
C GLY A 20 -8.72 0.40 -12.85
N ILE A 21 -8.76 -0.91 -13.14
CA ILE A 21 -10.00 -1.61 -13.52
C ILE A 21 -11.00 -1.57 -12.37
N LEU A 22 -10.53 -1.76 -11.13
CA LEU A 22 -11.35 -1.71 -9.93
C LEU A 22 -10.90 -0.60 -8.97
N HIS A 23 -11.84 0.25 -8.57
CA HIS A 23 -11.57 1.38 -7.67
C HIS A 23 -11.71 1.02 -6.18
N SER A 24 -12.49 0.00 -5.84
CA SER A 24 -12.71 -0.42 -4.45
C SER A 24 -12.61 -1.94 -4.30
N GLY A 25 -12.15 -2.39 -3.13
CA GLY A 25 -12.07 -3.82 -2.82
C GLY A 25 -13.45 -4.49 -2.66
N GLY A 26 -14.52 -3.71 -2.44
CA GLY A 26 -15.89 -4.23 -2.37
C GLY A 26 -16.45 -4.61 -3.74
N ALA A 27 -16.07 -3.89 -4.80
CA ALA A 27 -16.55 -4.13 -6.16
C ALA A 27 -16.00 -5.43 -6.78
N ILE A 28 -14.93 -6.00 -6.24
CA ILE A 28 -14.28 -7.17 -6.83
C ILE A 28 -15.16 -8.42 -6.86
N LYS A 29 -16.05 -8.57 -5.87
CA LYS A 29 -16.91 -9.75 -5.80
C LYS A 29 -17.88 -9.75 -6.98
N GLY A 30 -18.61 -8.65 -7.18
CA GLY A 30 -19.52 -8.50 -8.32
C GLY A 30 -18.76 -8.57 -9.63
N PHE A 31 -17.58 -7.95 -9.70
CA PHE A 31 -16.75 -8.00 -10.90
C PHE A 31 -16.35 -9.42 -11.32
N LEU A 32 -15.96 -10.28 -10.37
CA LEU A 32 -15.58 -11.69 -10.64
C LEU A 32 -16.79 -12.59 -10.94
N GLU A 33 -17.99 -12.19 -10.53
CA GLU A 33 -19.22 -12.89 -10.85
C GLU A 33 -19.76 -12.51 -12.24
N GLU A 34 -19.63 -11.23 -12.61
CA GLU A 34 -20.13 -10.68 -13.87
C GLU A 34 -19.14 -10.81 -15.03
N ASN A 35 -17.83 -10.72 -14.76
CA ASN A 35 -16.78 -10.70 -15.78
C ASN A 35 -15.93 -11.96 -15.74
N THR A 36 -15.50 -12.38 -16.91
CA THR A 36 -14.58 -13.51 -17.11
C THR A 36 -13.15 -13.01 -16.99
N ILE A 37 -12.37 -13.64 -16.12
CA ILE A 37 -10.95 -13.34 -15.97
C ILE A 37 -10.17 -14.61 -16.26
N LEU A 38 -9.30 -14.55 -17.25
CA LEU A 38 -8.46 -15.67 -17.65
C LEU A 38 -7.05 -15.49 -17.07
N PHE A 39 -6.64 -16.40 -16.21
CA PHE A 39 -5.27 -16.55 -15.74
C PHE A 39 -4.56 -17.61 -16.59
N ASN A 40 -3.59 -17.20 -17.40
CA ASN A 40 -2.87 -18.07 -18.33
C ASN A 40 -3.78 -18.93 -19.23
N GLY A 41 -4.96 -18.41 -19.59
CA GLY A 41 -5.96 -19.10 -20.39
C GLY A 41 -7.03 -19.87 -19.61
N GLU A 42 -6.92 -19.99 -18.29
CA GLU A 42 -7.91 -20.63 -17.43
C GLU A 42 -8.80 -19.60 -16.71
N ASP A 43 -10.12 -19.85 -16.65
CA ASP A 43 -11.05 -19.01 -15.88
C ASP A 43 -10.67 -19.00 -14.38
N GLU A 44 -10.39 -17.82 -13.85
CA GLU A 44 -9.94 -17.62 -12.48
C GLU A 44 -10.80 -16.57 -11.78
N LYS A 45 -11.67 -17.06 -10.91
CA LYS A 45 -12.60 -16.26 -10.11
C LYS A 45 -12.12 -16.00 -8.69
N ARG A 46 -10.91 -16.46 -8.32
CA ARG A 46 -10.37 -16.23 -6.97
C ARG A 46 -9.63 -14.89 -6.90
N ARG A 47 -10.23 -13.93 -6.19
CA ARG A 47 -9.60 -12.64 -5.82
C ARG A 47 -8.19 -12.76 -5.22
N GLY A 48 -7.94 -13.84 -4.49
CA GLY A 48 -6.71 -14.10 -3.76
C GLY A 48 -5.69 -14.95 -4.52
N LYS A 49 -5.92 -15.24 -5.80
CA LYS A 49 -4.94 -15.96 -6.61
C LYS A 49 -3.64 -15.16 -6.64
N LYS A 50 -2.54 -15.82 -6.27
CA LYS A 50 -1.20 -15.25 -6.34
C LYS A 50 -0.67 -15.39 -7.76
N ILE A 51 -0.20 -14.29 -8.30
CA ILE A 51 0.30 -14.11 -9.65
C ILE A 51 1.76 -13.73 -9.51
N ARG A 52 2.61 -14.36 -10.32
CA ARG A 52 4.06 -14.16 -10.33
C ARG A 52 4.52 -13.60 -11.67
N ILE A 53 5.79 -13.25 -11.72
CA ILE A 53 6.48 -12.83 -12.94
C ILE A 53 6.35 -13.94 -14.00
N GLY A 54 5.99 -13.55 -15.22
CA GLY A 54 5.77 -14.46 -16.35
C GLY A 54 4.32 -14.89 -16.54
N ASP A 55 3.45 -14.65 -15.57
CA ASP A 55 2.02 -14.94 -15.71
C ASP A 55 1.32 -13.89 -16.60
N VAL A 56 0.26 -14.32 -17.27
CA VAL A 56 -0.57 -13.47 -18.14
C VAL A 56 -2.01 -13.49 -17.65
N ILE A 57 -2.60 -12.31 -17.47
CA ILE A 57 -4.01 -12.13 -17.13
C ILE A 57 -4.71 -11.53 -18.34
N THR A 58 -5.79 -12.16 -18.79
CA THR A 58 -6.64 -11.64 -19.87
C THR A 58 -8.04 -11.39 -19.34
N LEU A 59 -8.58 -10.22 -19.67
CA LEU A 59 -9.97 -9.85 -19.41
C LEU A 59 -10.65 -9.68 -20.78
N PRO A 60 -11.35 -10.71 -21.28
CA PRO A 60 -12.09 -10.63 -22.53
C PRO A 60 -13.11 -9.49 -22.55
N ASP A 61 -13.84 -9.28 -21.45
CA ASP A 61 -14.91 -8.28 -21.36
C ASP A 61 -14.40 -6.84 -21.43
N HIS A 62 -13.14 -6.63 -21.05
CA HIS A 62 -12.46 -5.33 -21.10
C HIS A 62 -11.42 -5.24 -22.22
N ASN A 63 -11.33 -6.24 -23.11
CA ASN A 63 -10.30 -6.35 -24.15
C ASN A 63 -8.88 -6.04 -23.64
N THR A 64 -8.61 -6.38 -22.38
CA THR A 64 -7.37 -5.98 -21.69
C THR A 64 -6.54 -7.21 -21.38
N ASN A 65 -5.30 -7.23 -21.85
CA ASN A 65 -4.31 -8.24 -21.51
C ASN A 65 -3.19 -7.61 -20.69
N ILE A 66 -2.89 -8.22 -19.54
CA ILE A 66 -1.88 -7.77 -18.58
C ILE A 66 -0.82 -8.87 -18.51
N THR A 67 0.40 -8.56 -18.92
CA THR A 67 1.56 -9.46 -18.79
C THR A 67 2.40 -9.02 -17.60
N ILE A 68 2.68 -9.94 -16.68
CA ILE A 68 3.52 -9.63 -15.51
C ILE A 68 4.98 -9.78 -15.89
N VAL A 69 5.72 -8.68 -15.85
CA VAL A 69 7.13 -8.63 -16.20
C VAL A 69 7.98 -8.33 -14.98
N ALA A 70 9.19 -8.91 -14.95
CA ALA A 70 10.18 -8.51 -13.96
C ALA A 70 10.61 -7.06 -14.25
N PRO A 71 10.68 -6.19 -13.23
CA PRO A 71 11.33 -4.91 -13.38
C PRO A 71 12.80 -5.13 -13.77
N SER A 72 13.33 -4.23 -14.61
CA SER A 72 14.73 -4.30 -15.00
C SER A 72 15.64 -4.07 -13.78
N ALA A 73 16.80 -4.73 -13.75
CA ALA A 73 17.71 -4.66 -12.61
C ALA A 73 18.16 -3.23 -12.26
N GLU A 74 18.23 -2.35 -13.26
CA GLU A 74 18.61 -0.94 -13.10
C GLU A 74 17.51 -0.12 -12.37
N GLU A 75 16.23 -0.40 -12.65
CA GLU A 75 15.11 0.27 -11.97
C GLU A 75 14.98 -0.18 -10.51
N ILE A 76 15.31 -1.44 -10.22
CA ILE A 76 15.36 -1.97 -8.86
C ILE A 76 16.43 -1.24 -8.04
N GLN A 77 17.61 -1.04 -8.64
CA GLN A 77 18.74 -0.35 -8.00
C GLN A 77 18.39 1.11 -7.66
N GLN A 78 17.83 1.85 -8.61
CA GLN A 78 17.41 3.24 -8.41
C GLN A 78 16.32 3.38 -7.34
N HIS A 79 15.37 2.45 -7.30
CA HIS A 79 14.33 2.46 -6.28
C HIS A 79 14.90 2.19 -4.87
N GLN A 80 15.84 1.25 -4.75
CA GLN A 80 16.54 0.99 -3.49
C GLN A 80 17.34 2.21 -3.01
N GLU A 81 18.06 2.88 -3.92
CA GLU A 81 18.81 4.10 -3.62
C GLU A 81 17.89 5.23 -3.15
N TYR A 82 16.75 5.43 -3.82
CA TYR A 82 15.76 6.43 -3.42
C TYR A 82 15.18 6.15 -2.03
N GLN A 83 14.84 4.90 -1.74
CA GLN A 83 14.31 4.50 -0.43
C GLN A 83 15.36 4.66 0.67
N ALA A 84 16.61 4.29 0.40
CA ALA A 84 17.73 4.47 1.33
C ALA A 84 18.01 5.96 1.62
N GLU A 85 17.95 6.82 0.60
CA GLU A 85 18.11 8.26 0.77
C GLU A 85 16.96 8.85 1.59
N LYS A 86 15.73 8.46 1.30
CA LYS A 86 14.54 8.88 2.07
C LYS A 86 14.65 8.47 3.54
N GLU A 87 15.13 7.26 3.83
CA GLU A 87 15.38 6.79 5.19
C GLU A 87 16.50 7.58 5.89
N ARG A 88 17.58 7.90 5.17
CA ARG A 88 18.65 8.76 5.71
C ARG A 88 18.15 10.15 6.04
N VAL A 89 17.41 10.79 5.13
CA VAL A 89 16.80 12.11 5.36
C VAL A 89 15.84 12.05 6.55
N ALA A 90 14.99 11.02 6.63
CA ALA A 90 14.10 10.84 7.77
C ALA A 90 14.87 10.69 9.11
N ALA A 91 15.98 9.96 9.11
CA ALA A 91 16.84 9.81 10.29
C ALA A 91 17.51 11.13 10.71
N ILE A 92 18.00 11.91 9.74
CA ILE A 92 18.59 13.24 9.97
C ILE A 92 17.54 14.19 10.56
N VAL A 93 16.36 14.28 9.94
CA VAL A 93 15.25 15.12 10.42
C VAL A 93 14.81 14.70 11.82
N LYS A 94 14.76 13.38 12.09
CA LYS A 94 14.42 12.84 13.42
C LYS A 94 15.45 13.25 14.47
N LYS A 95 16.75 13.18 14.15
CA LYS A 95 17.82 13.66 15.04
C LYS A 95 17.72 15.17 15.29
N LEU A 96 17.57 15.96 14.23
CA LEU A 96 17.45 17.42 14.31
C LEU A 96 16.25 17.85 15.17
N ASN A 97 15.10 17.17 15.00
CA ASN A 97 13.91 17.42 15.81
C ASN A 97 14.09 17.00 17.27
N GLN A 98 14.82 15.92 17.54
CA GLN A 98 15.13 15.50 18.92
C GLN A 98 16.03 16.52 19.63
N GLU A 99 17.04 17.05 18.96
CA GLU A 99 17.94 18.09 19.49
C GLU A 99 17.19 19.40 19.74
N ASN A 100 16.37 19.85 18.79
CA ASN A 100 15.51 21.03 18.97
C ASN A 100 14.53 20.86 20.15
N LYS A 101 14.00 19.65 20.36
CA LYS A 101 13.12 19.34 21.50
C LYS A 101 13.88 19.31 22.84
N LYS A 102 15.15 18.87 22.86
CA LYS A 102 16.03 18.91 24.04
C LYS A 102 16.41 20.36 24.39
N ASN A 103 16.76 21.18 23.40
CA ASN A 103 17.06 22.60 23.61
C ASN A 103 15.82 23.38 24.10
N LYS A 104 14.63 23.12 23.56
CA LYS A 104 13.37 23.70 24.10
C LYS A 104 13.03 23.25 25.53
N LYS A 105 13.47 22.06 25.96
CA LYS A 105 13.28 21.58 27.35
C LYS A 105 14.26 22.24 28.32
N GLN A 106 15.47 22.59 27.89
CA GLN A 106 16.45 23.29 28.73
C GLN A 106 16.10 24.78 28.93
N VAL A 107 15.33 25.39 28.01
CA VAL A 107 14.93 26.82 28.08
C VAL A 107 13.60 27.05 28.85
N LYS A 108 12.93 26.00 29.37
CA LYS A 108 11.69 26.17 30.17
C LYS A 108 11.98 26.18 31.68
N THR A 109 11.98 27.39 32.25
CA THR A 109 11.90 27.70 33.68
C THR A 109 10.66 27.09 34.37
N PRO A 110 10.70 26.83 35.69
CA PRO A 110 9.73 25.97 36.37
C PRO A 110 8.45 26.73 36.73
N LYS A 111 7.28 26.32 36.24
CA LYS A 111 5.99 26.80 36.78
C LYS A 111 4.89 25.73 36.84
N LYS A 112 4.56 25.42 38.10
CA LYS A 112 3.28 25.07 38.76
C LYS A 112 2.36 24.00 38.16
N ALA A 113 2.06 23.03 39.02
CA ALA A 113 1.07 21.96 38.86
C ALA A 113 -0.38 22.50 38.73
N THR A 114 -1.12 21.98 37.77
CA THR A 114 -2.59 22.10 37.70
C THR A 114 -3.21 20.74 37.37
N LYS A 115 -4.19 20.36 38.19
CA LYS A 115 -4.86 19.05 38.30
C LYS A 115 -5.56 18.62 37.00
N LYS A 116 -5.43 17.34 36.62
CA LYS A 116 -6.16 16.70 35.51
C LYS A 116 -7.57 16.30 35.97
N THR A 117 -8.59 16.77 35.28
CA THR A 117 -9.94 16.17 35.29
C THR A 117 -10.01 15.11 34.20
N GLU A 118 -10.23 13.85 34.58
CA GLU A 118 -10.47 12.74 33.65
C GLU A 118 -11.82 12.94 32.94
N ARG A 119 -11.82 12.94 31.60
CA ARG A 119 -13.05 12.83 30.80
C ARG A 119 -13.22 11.38 30.39
N LYS A 120 -14.15 10.66 31.02
CA LYS A 120 -14.55 9.31 30.58
C LYS A 120 -15.53 9.42 29.41
N PRO A 121 -15.42 8.57 28.37
CA PRO A 121 -16.32 8.59 27.22
C PRO A 121 -17.72 8.06 27.60
N VAL A 122 -18.76 8.73 27.12
CA VAL A 122 -20.16 8.35 27.35
C VAL A 122 -20.51 7.15 26.48
N ARG A 123 -21.06 6.09 27.08
CA ARG A 123 -21.60 4.91 26.39
C ARG A 123 -23.12 5.04 26.29
N PHE A 124 -23.67 4.93 25.09
CA PHE A 124 -25.10 4.86 24.86
C PHE A 124 -25.60 3.41 25.06
N PRO A 125 -26.66 3.18 25.85
CA PRO A 125 -27.33 1.88 25.91
C PRO A 125 -28.12 1.66 24.61
N GLY A 126 -27.95 0.48 24.01
CA GLY A 126 -28.63 0.11 22.76
C GLY A 126 -30.16 0.10 22.91
N MET A 127 -30.84 0.58 21.87
CA MET A 127 -32.25 0.30 21.58
C MET A 127 -32.38 -1.03 20.85
#